data_AF-A0A7S0JUI6-F1
#
_entry.id   AF-A0A7S0JUI6-F1
#
_cell.length_a   1.000
_cell.length_b   1.000
_cell.length_c   1.000
_cell.angle_alpha   90.00
_cell.angle_beta   90.00
_cell.angle_gamma   90.00
#
_symmetry.space_group_name_H-M   'P 1'
#
loop_
_entity.id
_entity.type
_entity.pdbx_description
1 polymer ?
#
loop_
_entity_poly.entity_id
_entity_poly.type
_entity_poly.pdbx_seq_one_letter_code
_entity_poly.pdbx_strand_id
1 'polypeptide(L)'
;GASPAEAAPTASRRAHTVTRSAERTLRSVLSGFVVPSEVFEAAVSDFDQAWRNEHLPLLELEEQHAVLAARLPGTLGADLARIIASHRDAIGARRPSLLADDAALAAAADGALAGAASSPQERPAFLANDELDLRPVRDAVQAALAAVPAGRERTTAAATAKPILDLCSKYAEGVRGARRAALCDLLAVYSEVE
;
A
#
# COMPACT_ATOMS: atom_id res chain seq x y z
N GLY A 1 -10.49 11.35 38.59
CA GLY A 1 -10.24 12.42 37.60
C GLY A 1 -9.48 11.81 36.45
N ALA A 2 -10.09 11.84 35.26
CA ALA A 2 -9.61 11.49 33.91
C ALA A 2 -8.57 10.36 33.72
N SER A 3 -9.04 9.31 33.06
CA SER A 3 -8.31 8.17 32.48
C SER A 3 -7.20 8.60 31.51
N PRO A 4 -6.12 7.80 31.37
CA PRO A 4 -5.20 7.93 30.25
C PRO A 4 -5.95 7.54 28.96
N ALA A 5 -6.06 8.48 28.03
CA ALA A 5 -6.48 8.21 26.68
C ALA A 5 -5.38 7.39 25.99
N GLU A 6 -5.49 6.07 26.11
CA GLU A 6 -4.76 5.12 25.29
C GLU A 6 -5.25 5.34 23.85
N ALA A 7 -4.43 6.07 23.08
CA ALA A 7 -4.75 6.47 21.72
C ALA A 7 -4.96 5.21 20.86
N ALA A 8 -6.20 4.94 20.48
CA ALA A 8 -6.54 3.91 19.51
C ALA A 8 -5.83 4.22 18.18
N PRO A 9 -5.02 3.32 17.62
CA PRO A 9 -4.14 3.73 16.52
C PRO A 9 -4.76 3.39 15.17
N THR A 10 -4.81 4.37 14.27
CA THR A 10 -4.43 4.27 12.84
C THR A 10 -4.78 2.95 12.13
N ALA A 11 -6.04 2.51 12.20
CA ALA A 11 -6.46 1.20 11.69
C ALA A 11 -6.13 0.98 10.20
N SER A 12 -6.19 2.06 9.39
CA SER A 12 -5.86 2.06 7.95
C SER A 12 -4.36 1.81 7.71
N ARG A 13 -3.47 2.67 8.20
CA ARG A 13 -2.00 2.49 8.07
C ARG A 13 -1.51 1.19 8.72
N ARG A 14 -2.23 0.64 9.68
CA ARG A 14 -1.86 -0.65 10.27
C ARG A 14 -2.07 -1.83 9.34
N ALA A 15 -3.07 -1.79 8.46
CA ALA A 15 -3.44 -2.95 7.66
C ALA A 15 -2.25 -3.53 6.87
N HIS A 16 -1.44 -2.71 6.19
CA HIS A 16 -0.26 -3.21 5.47
C HIS A 16 0.84 -3.76 6.39
N THR A 17 1.03 -3.16 7.56
CA THR A 17 2.00 -3.65 8.55
C THR A 17 1.54 -4.99 9.14
N VAL A 18 0.24 -5.09 9.43
CA VAL A 18 -0.42 -6.31 9.91
C VAL A 18 -0.31 -7.41 8.88
N THR A 19 -0.61 -7.15 7.60
CA THR A 19 -0.45 -8.14 6.51
C THR A 19 0.98 -8.68 6.46
N ARG A 20 2.00 -7.81 6.44
CA ARG A 20 3.41 -8.24 6.39
C ARG A 20 3.84 -9.02 7.62
N SER A 21 3.36 -8.63 8.80
CA SER A 21 3.65 -9.32 10.05
C SER A 21 3.04 -10.72 10.06
N ALA A 22 1.76 -10.82 9.69
CA ALA A 22 1.04 -12.07 9.58
C ALA A 22 1.70 -13.02 8.57
N GLU A 23 2.01 -12.55 7.36
CA GLU A 23 2.70 -13.34 6.34
C GLU A 23 4.06 -13.87 6.80
N ARG A 24 4.83 -13.05 7.52
CA ARG A 24 6.13 -13.47 8.09
C ARG A 24 5.96 -14.57 9.12
N THR A 25 4.98 -14.44 10.02
CA THR A 25 4.69 -15.46 11.04
C THR A 25 4.24 -16.75 10.40
N LEU A 26 3.28 -16.69 9.46
CA LEU A 26 2.77 -17.86 8.75
C LEU A 26 3.89 -18.57 7.98
N ARG A 27 4.74 -17.82 7.25
CA ARG A 27 5.90 -18.39 6.57
C ARG A 27 6.87 -19.09 7.53
N SER A 28 7.09 -18.52 8.72
CA SER A 28 7.95 -19.13 9.73
C SER A 28 7.37 -20.47 10.20
N VAL A 29 6.08 -20.53 10.51
CA VAL A 29 5.41 -21.78 10.89
C VAL A 29 5.54 -22.84 9.79
N LEU A 30 5.26 -22.46 8.54
CA LEU A 30 5.34 -23.37 7.38
C LEU A 30 6.77 -23.79 7.04
N SER A 31 7.78 -23.08 7.54
CA SER A 31 9.20 -23.47 7.41
C SER A 31 9.68 -24.37 8.56
N GLY A 32 8.77 -24.83 9.44
CA GLY A 32 9.08 -25.72 10.55
C GLY A 32 9.49 -25.03 11.86
N PHE A 33 9.38 -23.70 11.96
CA PHE A 33 9.64 -23.00 13.23
C PHE A 33 8.50 -23.20 14.23
N VAL A 34 8.86 -23.46 15.50
CA VAL A 34 7.89 -23.57 16.59
C VAL A 34 7.43 -22.16 16.99
N VAL A 35 6.14 -21.90 16.83
CA VAL A 35 5.48 -20.65 17.21
C VAL A 35 4.36 -20.97 18.20
N PRO A 36 4.16 -20.18 19.28
CA PRO A 36 3.05 -20.38 20.19
C PRO A 36 1.69 -20.35 19.48
N SER A 37 0.75 -21.21 19.88
CA SER A 37 -0.53 -21.37 19.19
C SER A 37 -1.32 -20.07 19.10
N GLU A 38 -1.32 -19.26 20.15
CA GLU A 38 -1.99 -17.96 20.18
C GLU A 38 -1.43 -16.98 19.15
N VAL A 39 -0.11 -17.03 18.88
CA VAL A 39 0.55 -16.17 17.89
C VAL A 39 0.23 -16.63 16.47
N PHE A 40 0.13 -17.94 16.26
CA PHE A 40 -0.29 -18.51 14.99
C PHE A 40 -1.76 -18.17 14.66
N GLU A 41 -2.67 -18.38 15.61
CA GLU A 41 -4.10 -18.06 15.44
C GLU A 41 -4.31 -16.57 15.15
N ALA A 42 -3.60 -15.69 15.87
CA ALA A 42 -3.61 -14.26 15.62
C ALA A 42 -3.11 -13.95 14.20
N ALA A 43 -1.99 -14.55 13.75
CA ALA A 43 -1.47 -14.32 12.41
C ALA A 43 -2.43 -14.77 11.30
N VAL A 44 -3.14 -15.89 11.48
CA VAL A 44 -4.18 -16.33 10.52
C VAL A 44 -5.33 -15.31 10.47
N SER A 45 -5.81 -14.86 11.63
CA SER A 45 -6.89 -13.86 11.72
C SER A 45 -6.49 -12.52 11.08
N ASP A 46 -5.30 -12.04 11.42
CA ASP A 46 -4.71 -10.80 10.90
C ASP A 46 -4.52 -10.86 9.39
N PHE A 47 -4.02 -11.97 8.86
CA PHE A 47 -3.90 -12.19 7.42
C PHE A 47 -5.25 -12.06 6.73
N ASP A 48 -6.26 -12.78 7.22
CA ASP A 48 -7.60 -12.77 6.63
C ASP A 48 -8.28 -11.40 6.74
N GLN A 49 -8.12 -10.70 7.85
CA GLN A 49 -8.70 -9.37 8.05
C GLN A 49 -8.01 -8.32 7.16
N ALA A 50 -6.68 -8.32 7.11
CA ALA A 50 -5.94 -7.31 6.38
C ALA A 50 -6.13 -7.43 4.86
N TRP A 51 -6.24 -8.65 4.33
CA TRP A 51 -6.54 -8.89 2.91
C TRP A 51 -8.00 -8.60 2.50
N ARG A 52 -8.91 -8.38 3.46
CA ARG A 52 -10.26 -7.84 3.19
C ARG A 52 -10.26 -6.32 3.02
N ASN A 53 -9.16 -5.65 3.35
CA ASN A 53 -9.05 -4.21 3.19
C ASN A 53 -8.76 -3.86 1.73
N GLU A 54 -9.77 -3.35 1.02
CA GLU A 54 -9.68 -2.89 -0.38
C GLU A 54 -8.66 -1.75 -0.57
N HIS A 55 -8.29 -1.05 0.51
CA HIS A 55 -7.31 0.05 0.48
C HIS A 55 -5.86 -0.40 0.72
N LEU A 56 -5.64 -1.69 0.99
CA LEU A 56 -4.30 -2.24 1.21
C LEU A 56 -3.28 -1.84 0.11
N PRO A 57 -3.61 -1.85 -1.20
CA PRO A 57 -2.66 -1.43 -2.23
C PRO A 57 -2.27 0.05 -2.13
N LEU A 58 -3.22 0.93 -1.78
CA LEU A 58 -2.95 2.36 -1.61
C LEU A 58 -2.05 2.59 -0.41
N LEU A 59 -2.31 1.90 0.70
CA LEU A 59 -1.52 2.02 1.92
C LEU A 59 -0.07 1.55 1.71
N GLU A 60 0.12 0.44 0.99
CA GLU A 60 1.46 -0.02 0.62
C GLU A 60 2.14 0.98 -0.34
N LEU A 61 1.41 1.56 -1.29
CA LEU A 61 1.94 2.56 -2.21
C LEU A 61 2.38 3.84 -1.49
N GLU A 62 1.57 4.33 -0.53
CA GLU A 62 1.90 5.49 0.30
C GLU A 62 3.19 5.28 1.09
N GLU A 63 3.37 4.09 1.68
CA GLU A 63 4.58 3.76 2.40
C GLU A 63 5.80 3.73 1.47
N GLN A 64 5.71 3.06 0.31
CA GLN A 64 6.80 3.03 -0.66
C GLN A 64 7.14 4.43 -1.17
N HIS A 65 6.13 5.25 -1.46
CA HIS A 65 6.31 6.63 -1.89
C HIS A 65 6.99 7.48 -0.80
N ALA A 66 6.52 7.42 0.44
CA ALA A 66 7.11 8.16 1.55
C ALA A 66 8.59 7.82 1.77
N VAL A 67 8.96 6.55 1.62
CA VAL A 67 10.36 6.09 1.76
C VAL A 67 11.22 6.52 0.56
N LEU A 68 10.67 6.49 -0.65
CA LEU A 68 11.42 6.70 -1.88
C LEU A 68 11.35 8.12 -2.43
N ALA A 69 10.47 8.99 -1.92
CA ALA A 69 10.14 10.30 -2.51
C ALA A 69 11.36 11.13 -2.90
N ALA A 70 12.37 11.21 -2.03
CA ALA A 70 13.59 11.99 -2.25
C ALA A 70 14.57 11.37 -3.27
N ARG A 71 14.36 10.11 -3.68
CA ARG A 71 15.25 9.33 -4.54
C ARG A 71 14.66 9.03 -5.91
N LEU A 72 13.37 9.33 -6.11
CA LEU A 72 12.69 9.08 -7.37
C LEU A 72 13.16 10.06 -8.45
N PRO A 73 13.31 9.59 -9.71
CA PRO A 73 13.79 10.42 -10.80
C PRO A 73 12.76 11.48 -11.24
N GLY A 74 13.25 12.67 -11.57
CA GLY A 74 12.49 13.71 -12.25
C GLY A 74 11.21 14.13 -11.52
N THR A 75 10.10 14.15 -12.23
CA THR A 75 8.77 14.52 -11.68
C THR A 75 8.04 13.36 -11.03
N LEU A 76 8.60 12.13 -11.06
CA LEU A 76 7.89 10.93 -10.65
C LEU A 76 7.37 11.01 -9.22
N GLY A 77 8.13 11.56 -8.29
CA GLY A 77 7.68 11.75 -6.91
C GLY A 77 6.42 12.62 -6.81
N ALA A 78 6.35 13.71 -7.57
CA ALA A 78 5.19 14.59 -7.62
C ALA A 78 4.00 13.95 -8.36
N ASP A 79 4.27 13.21 -9.44
CA ASP A 79 3.23 12.51 -10.20
C ASP A 79 2.58 11.41 -9.37
N LEU A 80 3.38 10.63 -8.63
CA LEU A 80 2.87 9.62 -7.69
C LEU A 80 2.07 10.26 -6.55
N ALA A 81 2.54 11.37 -5.97
CA ALA A 81 1.79 12.09 -4.95
C ALA A 81 0.41 12.53 -5.45
N ARG A 82 0.32 13.00 -6.70
CA ARG A 82 -0.93 13.40 -7.35
C ARG A 82 -1.87 12.21 -7.57
N ILE A 83 -1.34 11.07 -8.02
CA ILE A 83 -2.11 9.83 -8.21
C ILE A 83 -2.64 9.32 -6.86
N ILE A 84 -1.79 9.28 -5.83
CA ILE A 84 -2.16 8.89 -4.45
C ILE A 84 -3.28 9.79 -3.92
N ALA A 85 -3.13 11.11 -4.01
CA ALA A 85 -4.13 12.08 -3.55
C ALA A 85 -5.47 11.88 -4.29
N SER A 86 -5.43 11.75 -5.61
CA SER A 86 -6.63 11.49 -6.42
C SER A 86 -7.35 10.21 -6.00
N HIS A 87 -6.61 9.14 -5.66
CA HIS A 87 -7.20 7.91 -5.18
C HIS A 87 -7.80 8.04 -3.77
N ARG A 88 -7.13 8.75 -2.86
CA ARG A 88 -7.70 9.05 -1.54
C ARG A 88 -9.01 9.81 -1.68
N ASP A 89 -9.03 10.88 -2.47
CA ASP A 89 -10.25 11.66 -2.70
C ASP A 89 -11.39 10.82 -3.27
N ALA A 90 -11.08 9.93 -4.22
CA ALA A 90 -12.06 9.01 -4.80
C ALA A 90 -12.63 8.02 -3.77
N ILE A 91 -11.80 7.51 -2.86
CA ILE A 91 -12.22 6.65 -1.75
C ILE A 91 -13.08 7.44 -0.76
N GLY A 92 -12.63 8.63 -0.37
CA GLY A 92 -13.32 9.52 0.57
C GLY A 92 -14.70 9.92 0.11
N ALA A 93 -14.85 10.25 -1.17
CA ALA A 93 -16.13 10.58 -1.77
C ALA A 93 -17.12 9.41 -1.73
N ARG A 94 -16.65 8.15 -1.74
CA ARG A 94 -17.49 6.94 -1.76
C ARG A 94 -17.77 6.39 -0.37
N ARG A 95 -16.80 6.46 0.54
CA ARG A 95 -16.89 5.96 1.91
C ARG A 95 -16.32 7.00 2.87
N PRO A 96 -17.06 8.09 3.15
CA PRO A 96 -16.58 9.19 3.98
C PRO A 96 -16.19 8.75 5.41
N SER A 97 -16.79 7.67 5.93
CA SER A 97 -16.43 7.08 7.22
C SER A 97 -15.02 6.49 7.27
N LEU A 98 -14.45 6.07 6.12
CA LEU A 98 -13.12 5.46 6.08
C LEU A 98 -11.98 6.49 6.07
N LEU A 99 -12.26 7.74 5.68
CA LEU A 99 -11.29 8.84 5.73
C LEU A 99 -11.52 9.82 6.88
N ALA A 100 -12.63 9.71 7.62
CA ALA A 100 -12.87 10.53 8.81
C ALA A 100 -11.76 10.34 9.87
N ASP A 101 -11.21 9.13 9.97
CA ASP A 101 -10.08 8.81 10.83
C ASP A 101 -8.75 9.43 10.33
N ASP A 102 -8.62 9.65 9.01
CA ASP A 102 -7.43 10.25 8.38
C ASP A 102 -7.48 11.80 8.38
N ALA A 103 -8.65 12.41 8.21
CA ALA A 103 -8.82 13.87 8.16
C ALA A 103 -8.62 14.56 9.51
N ALA A 104 -9.04 13.92 10.61
CA ALA A 104 -8.74 14.38 11.97
C ALA A 104 -7.23 14.35 12.26
N LEU A 105 -6.49 13.45 11.59
CA LEU A 105 -5.04 13.28 11.72
C LEU A 105 -4.25 14.29 10.87
N ALA A 106 -4.70 14.60 9.66
CA ALA A 106 -4.11 15.64 8.82
C ALA A 106 -4.20 17.02 9.50
N ALA A 107 -5.33 17.34 10.13
CA ALA A 107 -5.47 18.55 10.94
C ALA A 107 -4.55 18.61 12.17
N ALA A 108 -4.08 17.46 12.67
CA ALA A 108 -3.13 17.38 13.79
C ALA A 108 -1.65 17.37 13.33
N ALA A 109 -1.38 16.99 12.08
CA ALA A 109 -0.04 16.96 11.48
C ALA A 109 0.29 18.23 10.67
N ASP A 110 -0.72 18.92 10.10
CA ASP A 110 -0.55 20.08 9.24
C ASP A 110 -0.50 21.40 10.01
N GLY A 111 0.61 21.59 10.72
CA GLY A 111 1.25 22.90 10.78
C GLY A 111 2.00 23.25 9.48
N ALA A 112 1.98 22.40 8.44
CA ALA A 112 2.73 22.65 7.20
C ALA A 112 2.19 21.88 5.98
N LEU A 113 1.08 22.34 5.38
CA LEU A 113 0.84 22.44 3.91
C LEU A 113 -0.64 22.75 3.64
N ALA A 114 -1.06 23.97 3.98
CA ALA A 114 -2.32 24.51 3.50
C ALA A 114 -2.17 24.94 2.03
N GLY A 115 -2.91 24.30 1.12
CA GLY A 115 -3.21 24.89 -0.19
C GLY A 115 -3.31 23.90 -1.34
N ALA A 116 -4.47 23.28 -1.50
CA ALA A 116 -5.03 23.02 -2.83
C ALA A 116 -6.56 23.01 -2.73
N ALA A 117 -7.16 24.08 -3.23
CA ALA A 117 -8.60 24.28 -3.26
C ALA A 117 -9.27 23.26 -4.20
N SER A 118 -10.38 22.69 -3.73
CA SER A 118 -11.25 21.79 -4.47
C SER A 118 -11.81 22.47 -5.72
N SER A 119 -11.62 21.83 -6.88
CA SER A 119 -12.40 22.10 -8.09
C SER A 119 -13.20 20.84 -8.45
N PRO A 120 -14.42 20.98 -9.01
CA PRO A 120 -15.21 19.83 -9.43
C PRO A 120 -14.64 19.32 -10.76
N GLN A 121 -13.76 18.31 -10.69
CA GLN A 121 -13.22 17.65 -11.88
C GLN A 121 -13.73 16.23 -12.01
N GLU A 122 -14.05 15.93 -13.26
CA GLU A 122 -14.55 14.70 -13.87
C GLU A 122 -14.13 13.41 -13.15
N ARG A 123 -15.08 12.47 -13.08
CA ARG A 123 -14.88 11.12 -12.52
C ARG A 123 -13.56 10.52 -13.04
N PRO A 124 -12.58 10.21 -12.16
CA PRO A 124 -11.38 9.53 -12.59
C PRO A 124 -11.75 8.13 -13.09
N ALA A 125 -11.36 7.79 -14.32
CA ALA A 125 -11.62 6.49 -14.97
C ALA A 125 -10.85 5.31 -14.35
N PHE A 126 -10.25 5.49 -13.17
CA PHE A 126 -9.22 4.64 -12.57
C PHE A 126 -9.75 3.64 -11.53
N LEU A 127 -11.05 3.37 -11.53
CA LEU A 127 -11.66 2.35 -10.66
C LEU A 127 -12.44 1.38 -11.54
N ALA A 128 -11.75 0.35 -12.04
CA ALA A 128 -12.43 -0.79 -12.61
C ALA A 128 -12.97 -1.64 -11.44
N ASN A 129 -14.29 -1.74 -11.30
CA ASN A 129 -14.96 -2.67 -10.39
C ASN A 129 -14.67 -2.46 -8.87
N ASP A 130 -14.57 -1.21 -8.42
CA ASP A 130 -14.33 -0.85 -6.99
C ASP A 130 -12.96 -1.24 -6.40
N GLU A 131 -12.04 -1.74 -7.23
CA GLU A 131 -10.66 -2.02 -6.83
C GLU A 131 -9.70 -0.91 -7.30
N LEU A 132 -8.64 -0.68 -6.52
CA LEU A 132 -7.60 0.30 -6.86
C LEU A 132 -6.83 -0.16 -8.11
N ASP A 133 -6.90 0.63 -9.19
CA ASP A 133 -6.13 0.38 -10.39
C ASP A 133 -4.72 0.98 -10.27
N LEU A 134 -3.69 0.12 -10.19
CA LEU A 134 -2.28 0.55 -10.17
C LEU A 134 -1.65 0.70 -11.56
N ARG A 135 -2.40 0.50 -12.65
CA ARG A 135 -1.88 0.73 -14.01
C ARG A 135 -1.37 2.17 -14.22
N PRO A 136 -2.08 3.23 -13.79
CA PRO A 136 -1.59 4.61 -13.92
C PRO A 136 -0.26 4.83 -13.19
N VAL A 137 -0.08 4.20 -12.02
CA VAL A 137 1.16 4.24 -11.24
C VAL A 137 2.29 3.58 -12.02
N ARG A 138 2.06 2.36 -12.54
CA ARG A 138 3.04 1.64 -13.36
C ARG A 138 3.43 2.45 -14.60
N ASP A 139 2.45 3.00 -15.30
CA ASP A 139 2.67 3.73 -16.55
C ASP A 139 3.46 5.03 -16.28
N ALA A 140 3.18 5.74 -15.18
CA ALA A 140 3.95 6.90 -14.73
C ALA A 140 5.42 6.54 -14.40
N VAL A 141 5.64 5.43 -13.67
CA VAL A 141 7.00 4.96 -13.36
C VAL A 141 7.74 4.59 -14.65
N GLN A 142 7.11 3.86 -15.57
CA GLN A 142 7.73 3.46 -16.84
C GLN A 142 8.07 4.67 -17.72
N ALA A 143 7.19 5.67 -17.81
CA ALA A 143 7.44 6.91 -18.53
C ALA A 143 8.63 7.67 -17.93
N ALA A 144 8.70 7.79 -16.60
CA ALA A 144 9.82 8.45 -15.92
C ALA A 144 11.15 7.71 -16.17
N LEU A 145 11.16 6.38 -16.11
CA LEU A 145 12.36 5.58 -16.41
C LEU A 145 12.81 5.69 -17.87
N ALA A 146 11.87 5.81 -18.81
CA ALA A 146 12.16 5.99 -20.23
C ALA A 146 12.82 7.36 -20.49
N ALA A 147 12.44 8.39 -19.74
CA ALA A 147 13.02 9.73 -19.83
C ALA A 147 14.44 9.84 -19.26
N VAL A 148 14.85 8.91 -18.38
CA VAL A 148 16.23 8.86 -17.86
C VAL A 148 17.19 8.40 -18.97
N PRO A 149 18.30 9.11 -19.23
CA PRO A 149 19.30 8.70 -20.22
C PRO A 149 19.79 7.26 -20.02
N ALA A 150 20.07 6.55 -21.11
CA ALA A 150 20.55 5.18 -21.05
C ALA A 150 21.92 5.08 -20.35
N GLY A 151 22.14 3.98 -19.62
CA GLY A 151 23.38 3.73 -18.89
C GLY A 151 23.15 3.59 -17.39
N ARG A 152 24.18 3.91 -16.60
CA ARG A 152 24.21 3.69 -15.14
C ARG A 152 23.08 4.42 -14.40
N GLU A 153 22.72 5.61 -14.86
CA GLU A 153 21.64 6.42 -14.27
C GLU A 153 20.30 5.71 -14.39
N ARG A 154 19.96 5.20 -15.59
CA ARG A 154 18.74 4.42 -15.80
C ARG A 154 18.70 3.14 -14.96
N THR A 155 19.83 2.42 -14.84
CA THR A 155 19.90 1.23 -13.97
C THR A 155 19.64 1.59 -12.51
N THR A 156 20.22 2.70 -12.04
CA THR A 156 20.02 3.18 -10.65
C THR A 156 18.57 3.61 -10.43
N ALA A 157 18.00 4.38 -11.37
CA ALA A 157 16.60 4.80 -11.31
C ALA A 157 15.65 3.59 -11.32
N ALA A 158 15.91 2.59 -12.15
CA ALA A 158 15.13 1.36 -12.20
C ALA A 158 15.22 0.57 -10.90
N ALA A 159 16.40 0.47 -10.30
CA ALA A 159 16.58 -0.17 -9.00
C ALA A 159 15.82 0.58 -7.88
N THR A 160 15.85 1.91 -7.89
CA THR A 160 15.10 2.74 -6.93
C THR A 160 13.58 2.59 -7.10
N ALA A 161 13.09 2.52 -8.33
CA ALA A 161 11.66 2.41 -8.63
C ALA A 161 11.12 0.98 -8.51
N LYS A 162 12.00 -0.03 -8.40
CA LYS A 162 11.63 -1.45 -8.37
C LYS A 162 10.57 -1.79 -7.31
N PRO A 163 10.63 -1.32 -6.05
CA PRO A 163 9.61 -1.66 -5.05
C PRO A 163 8.20 -1.21 -5.46
N ILE A 164 8.08 -0.08 -6.16
CA ILE A 164 6.81 0.44 -6.67
C ILE A 164 6.30 -0.42 -7.85
N LEU A 165 7.20 -0.83 -8.74
CA LEU A 165 6.84 -1.72 -9.85
C LEU A 165 6.44 -3.12 -9.36
N ASP A 166 7.16 -3.67 -8.39
CA ASP A 166 6.83 -4.96 -7.76
C ASP A 166 5.44 -4.88 -7.08
N LEU A 167 5.11 -3.74 -6.47
CA LEU A 167 3.78 -3.48 -5.92
C LEU A 167 2.69 -3.46 -7.01
N CYS A 168 2.94 -2.77 -8.13
CA CYS A 168 2.00 -2.75 -9.26
C CYS A 168 1.77 -4.17 -9.82
N SER A 169 2.82 -4.99 -9.88
CA SER A 169 2.73 -6.39 -10.29
C SER A 169 1.96 -7.24 -9.28
N LYS A 170 2.20 -7.06 -7.97
CA LYS A 170 1.49 -7.76 -6.89
C LYS A 170 -0.02 -7.62 -7.01
N TYR A 171 -0.51 -6.41 -7.32
CA TYR A 171 -1.94 -6.12 -7.44
C TYR A 171 -2.46 -6.03 -8.88
N ALA A 172 -1.76 -6.60 -9.87
CA ALA A 172 -2.19 -6.56 -11.26
C ALA A 172 -3.58 -7.20 -11.50
N GLU A 173 -3.94 -8.21 -10.69
CA GLU A 173 -5.24 -8.88 -10.67
C GLU A 173 -6.17 -8.38 -9.53
N GLY A 174 -5.84 -7.24 -8.94
CA GLY A 174 -6.55 -6.70 -7.78
C GLY A 174 -6.18 -7.35 -6.44
N VAL A 175 -6.83 -6.90 -5.36
CA VAL A 175 -6.53 -7.35 -3.98
C VAL A 175 -6.82 -8.84 -3.80
N ARG A 176 -7.89 -9.34 -4.43
CA ARG A 176 -8.25 -10.77 -4.35
C ARG A 176 -7.24 -11.65 -5.07
N GLY A 177 -6.77 -11.24 -6.25
CA GLY A 177 -5.72 -11.94 -6.98
C GLY A 177 -4.42 -11.98 -6.19
N ALA A 178 -4.03 -10.83 -5.62
CA ALA A 178 -2.87 -10.70 -4.74
C ALA A 178 -2.97 -11.59 -3.49
N ARG A 179 -4.13 -11.65 -2.81
CA ARG A 179 -4.37 -12.55 -1.67
C ARG A 179 -4.20 -14.01 -2.06
N ARG A 180 -4.78 -14.41 -3.19
CA ARG A 180 -4.67 -15.78 -3.71
C ARG A 180 -3.21 -16.14 -4.00
N ALA A 181 -2.47 -15.24 -4.65
CA ALA A 181 -1.03 -15.44 -4.90
C ALA A 181 -0.25 -15.61 -3.58
N ALA A 182 -0.50 -14.74 -2.59
CA ALA A 182 0.15 -14.85 -1.27
C ALA A 182 -0.17 -16.18 -0.56
N LEU A 183 -1.42 -16.67 -0.64
CA LEU A 183 -1.79 -17.99 -0.11
C LEU A 183 -1.08 -19.13 -0.85
N CYS A 184 -1.01 -19.07 -2.18
CA CYS A 184 -0.27 -20.06 -2.97
C CYS A 184 1.22 -20.07 -2.61
N ASP A 185 1.84 -18.89 -2.43
CA ASP A 185 3.23 -18.76 -2.02
C ASP A 185 3.49 -19.36 -0.63
N LEU A 186 2.55 -19.20 0.31
CA LEU A 186 2.63 -19.84 1.63
C LEU A 186 2.52 -21.36 1.51
N LEU A 187 1.55 -21.88 0.75
CA LEU A 187 1.38 -23.32 0.54
C LEU A 187 2.59 -23.94 -0.18
N ALA A 188 3.22 -23.22 -1.09
CA ALA A 188 4.43 -23.68 -1.77
C ALA A 188 5.59 -23.91 -0.78
N VAL A 189 5.78 -23.02 0.20
CA VAL A 189 6.78 -23.19 1.27
C VAL A 189 6.56 -24.51 2.01
N TYR A 190 5.31 -24.82 2.37
CA TYR A 190 4.99 -26.07 3.04
C TYR A 190 5.34 -27.28 2.17
N SER A 191 5.00 -27.24 0.87
CA SER A 191 5.32 -28.32 -0.07
C SER A 191 6.81 -28.50 -0.38
N GLU A 192 7.64 -27.51 -0.09
CA GLU A 192 9.11 -27.61 -0.22
C GLU A 192 9.76 -28.23 1.02
N VAL A 193 9.08 -28.20 2.17
CA VAL A 193 9.60 -28.68 3.46
C VAL A 193 9.20 -30.13 3.72
N GLU A 194 7.98 -30.53 3.36
CA GLU A 194 7.42 -31.89 3.52
C GLU A 194 7.58 -32.74 2.26
#